data_AF-A0A7S4CY08-F1
#
_entry.id   AF-A0A7S4CY08-F1
#
_cell.length_a   1.000
_cell.length_b   1.000
_cell.length_c   1.000
_cell.angle_alpha   90.00
_cell.angle_beta   90.00
_cell.angle_gamma   90.00
#
_symmetry.space_group_name_H-M   'P 1'
#
loop_
_entity.id
_entity.type
_entity.pdbx_description
1 polymer ?
#
loop_
_entity_poly.entity_id
_entity_poly.type
_entity_poly.pdbx_seq_one_letter_code
_entity_poly.pdbx_strand_id
1 'polypeptide(L)'
;GAPAAGRAAAVGLRPVQPGARALPLDRPTQVHLSQGDRDGSAITVSWMTTNVSRSLVKVGRRPGRYDRTYGGEAPAQRYHYAYAYQPRAYASGLVHHQRVSGLEYDTVYYYVCGSE
;
A
#
# COMPACT_ATOMS: atom_id res chain seq x y z
N GLY A 1 3.23 25.73 -30.41
CA GLY A 1 2.83 24.32 -30.35
C GLY A 1 2.36 24.03 -28.95
N ALA A 2 1.16 23.48 -28.79
CA ALA A 2 0.63 23.11 -27.48
C ALA A 2 1.40 21.90 -26.91
N PRO A 3 1.62 21.82 -25.58
CA PRO A 3 2.19 20.62 -24.98
C PRO A 3 1.18 19.46 -25.13
N ALA A 4 1.68 18.30 -25.55
CA ALA A 4 0.91 17.07 -25.61
C ALA A 4 0.34 16.76 -24.21
N ALA A 5 -0.98 16.63 -24.13
CA ALA A 5 -1.66 16.19 -22.92
C ALA A 5 -1.13 14.80 -22.55
N GLY A 6 -0.35 14.73 -21.45
CA GLY A 6 0.09 13.48 -20.87
C GLY A 6 -1.13 12.61 -20.56
N ARG A 7 -1.21 11.46 -21.21
CA ARG A 7 -2.26 10.47 -20.95
C ARG A 7 -2.03 9.95 -19.53
N ALA A 8 -2.84 10.41 -18.58
CA ALA A 8 -2.85 9.89 -17.23
C ALA A 8 -3.19 8.38 -17.30
N ALA A 9 -2.24 7.54 -16.88
CA ALA A 9 -2.44 6.10 -16.82
C ALA A 9 -3.28 5.77 -15.58
N ALA A 10 -4.50 5.28 -15.80
CA ALA A 10 -5.30 4.67 -14.74
C ALA A 10 -4.75 3.25 -14.47
N VAL A 11 -3.67 3.15 -13.70
CA VAL A 11 -3.10 1.86 -13.26
C VAL A 11 -4.02 1.28 -12.16
N GLY A 12 -4.88 0.34 -12.53
CA GLY A 12 -5.71 -0.41 -11.60
C GLY A 12 -4.95 -1.58 -11.00
N LEU A 13 -4.50 -1.45 -9.74
CA LEU A 13 -4.03 -2.59 -8.96
C LEU A 13 -5.22 -3.30 -8.29
N ARG A 14 -5.36 -4.61 -8.49
CA ARG A 14 -6.39 -5.39 -7.79
C ARG A 14 -5.79 -6.14 -6.60
N PRO A 15 -6.27 -5.91 -5.36
CA PRO A 15 -5.85 -6.70 -4.22
C PRO A 15 -6.36 -8.13 -4.39
N VAL A 16 -5.47 -9.12 -4.16
CA VAL A 16 -5.88 -10.52 -4.11
C VAL A 16 -6.54 -10.76 -2.76
N GLN A 17 -7.84 -11.06 -2.76
CA GLN A 17 -8.56 -11.40 -1.53
C GLN A 17 -8.27 -12.86 -1.16
N PRO A 18 -7.76 -13.14 0.06
CA PRO A 18 -7.70 -14.51 0.56
C PRO A 18 -9.11 -15.03 0.86
N GLY A 19 -9.40 -16.28 0.50
CA GLY A 19 -10.70 -16.92 0.74
C GLY A 19 -11.14 -16.84 2.21
N ALA A 20 -12.45 -16.67 2.43
CA ALA A 20 -13.08 -16.41 3.71
C ALA A 20 -12.72 -17.48 4.76
N ARG A 21 -11.74 -17.16 5.60
CA ARG A 21 -11.39 -17.85 6.84
C ARG A 21 -11.04 -16.75 7.85
N ALA A 22 -11.39 -16.94 9.12
CA ALA A 22 -11.07 -16.00 10.20
C ALA A 22 -9.61 -15.52 10.06
N LEU A 23 -9.43 -14.21 9.92
CA LEU A 23 -8.15 -13.62 9.58
C LEU A 23 -7.20 -13.83 10.78
N PRO A 24 -5.97 -14.35 10.57
CA PRO A 24 -4.92 -14.28 11.57
C PRO A 24 -4.78 -12.84 12.08
N LEU A 25 -4.47 -12.67 13.37
CA LEU A 25 -4.02 -11.38 13.90
C LEU A 25 -2.93 -10.84 12.95
N ASP A 26 -3.03 -9.57 12.56
CA ASP A 26 -2.09 -8.82 11.70
C ASP A 26 -2.26 -8.91 10.17
N ARG A 27 -3.47 -9.20 9.66
CA ARG A 27 -3.74 -8.94 8.23
C ARG A 27 -3.83 -7.45 7.92
N PRO A 28 -3.34 -7.01 6.74
CA PRO A 28 -3.55 -5.65 6.25
C PRO A 28 -5.03 -5.28 6.23
N THR A 29 -5.34 -4.10 6.78
CA THR A 29 -6.66 -3.48 6.72
C THR A 29 -6.57 -2.09 6.13
N GLN A 30 -7.72 -1.53 5.73
CA GLN A 30 -7.82 -0.16 5.20
C GLN A 30 -6.84 0.12 4.05
N VAL A 31 -6.68 -0.89 3.19
CA VAL A 31 -5.76 -0.84 2.05
C VAL A 31 -6.26 0.18 1.04
N HIS A 32 -5.40 1.13 0.68
CA HIS A 32 -5.70 2.12 -0.34
C HIS A 32 -4.45 2.46 -1.15
N LEU A 33 -4.68 3.05 -2.32
CA LEU A 33 -3.66 3.35 -3.30
C LEU A 33 -3.71 4.84 -3.65
N SER A 34 -2.55 5.42 -3.88
CA SER A 34 -2.42 6.76 -4.46
C SER A 34 -1.38 6.75 -5.57
N GLN A 35 -1.44 7.73 -6.46
CA GLN A 35 -0.34 7.98 -7.39
C GLN A 35 0.94 8.29 -6.60
N GLY A 36 2.06 7.69 -7.00
CA GLY A 36 3.33 7.71 -6.26
C GLY A 36 4.40 8.61 -6.88
N ASP A 37 4.15 9.21 -8.05
CA ASP A 37 5.04 10.15 -8.73
C ASP A 37 4.25 11.10 -9.65
N ARG A 38 4.94 12.06 -10.28
CA ARG A 38 4.29 13.03 -11.18
C ARG A 38 3.88 12.41 -12.51
N ASP A 39 4.64 11.43 -12.98
CA ASP A 39 4.52 10.93 -14.35
C ASP A 39 3.53 9.75 -14.47
N GLY A 40 3.10 9.15 -13.35
CA GLY A 40 2.20 8.00 -13.32
C GLY A 40 2.92 6.66 -13.41
N SER A 41 4.25 6.62 -13.21
CA SER A 41 5.08 5.40 -13.25
C SER A 41 5.27 4.77 -11.87
N ALA A 42 4.64 5.33 -10.83
CA ALA A 42 4.65 4.81 -9.48
C ALA A 42 3.29 4.90 -8.80
N ILE A 43 3.04 3.98 -7.88
CA ILE A 43 1.91 3.98 -6.95
C ILE A 43 2.45 3.86 -5.53
N THR A 44 1.80 4.52 -4.58
CA THR A 44 2.00 4.25 -3.15
C THR A 44 0.87 3.33 -2.67
N VAL A 45 1.25 2.20 -2.08
CA VAL A 45 0.34 1.27 -1.41
C VAL A 45 0.36 1.58 0.08
N SER A 46 -0.81 1.78 0.66
CA SER A 46 -0.96 2.14 2.08
C SER A 46 -1.92 1.18 2.77
N TRP A 47 -1.60 0.75 3.99
CA TRP A 47 -2.45 -0.14 4.79
C TRP A 47 -2.20 0.03 6.28
N MET A 48 -3.02 -0.60 7.11
CA MET A 48 -2.82 -0.66 8.56
C MET A 48 -2.72 -2.08 9.11
N THR A 49 -1.90 -2.24 10.15
CA THR A 49 -1.79 -3.46 10.97
C THR A 49 -1.94 -3.11 12.46
N THR A 50 -2.10 -4.13 13.31
CA THR A 50 -2.21 -3.96 14.76
C THR A 50 -0.84 -4.08 15.44
N ASN A 51 -0.03 -5.07 15.04
CA ASN A 51 1.31 -5.31 15.58
C ASN A 51 2.44 -4.90 14.64
N VAL A 52 3.61 -4.65 15.22
CA VAL A 52 4.81 -4.26 14.49
C VAL A 52 5.16 -5.36 13.49
N SER A 53 5.33 -4.95 12.24
CA SER A 53 5.56 -5.84 11.13
C SER A 53 6.34 -5.14 10.02
N ARG A 54 6.94 -5.94 9.14
CA ARG A 54 7.60 -5.44 7.94
C ARG A 54 6.59 -4.76 7.01
N SER A 55 7.05 -3.77 6.26
CA SER A 55 6.24 -3.05 5.27
C SER A 55 6.60 -3.55 3.88
N LEU A 56 6.08 -4.70 3.47
CA LEU A 56 6.39 -5.29 2.16
C LEU A 56 5.24 -5.12 1.18
N VAL A 57 5.59 -4.87 -0.08
CA VAL A 57 4.69 -4.96 -1.23
C VAL A 57 5.33 -5.82 -2.31
N LYS A 58 4.65 -6.92 -2.65
CA LYS A 58 4.99 -7.78 -3.78
C LYS A 58 4.14 -7.41 -4.97
N VAL A 59 4.73 -7.33 -6.16
CA VAL A 59 4.03 -6.93 -7.38
C VAL A 59 4.44 -7.78 -8.58
N GLY A 60 3.49 -8.04 -9.47
CA GLY A 60 3.72 -8.76 -10.72
C GLY A 60 2.57 -8.58 -11.71
N ARG A 61 2.73 -9.08 -12.94
CA ARG A 61 1.73 -8.91 -14.01
C ARG A 61 0.65 -10.00 -14.04
N ARG A 62 0.77 -11.03 -13.18
CA ARG A 62 -0.18 -12.14 -13.10
C ARG A 62 -0.58 -12.39 -11.64
N PRO A 63 -1.82 -12.77 -11.35
CA PRO A 63 -2.22 -13.15 -10.00
C PRO A 63 -1.33 -14.28 -9.47
N GLY A 64 -0.85 -14.16 -8.23
CA GLY A 64 -0.02 -15.18 -7.59
C GLY A 64 1.41 -15.33 -8.13
N ARG A 65 1.84 -14.51 -9.11
CA ARG A 65 3.22 -14.46 -9.59
C ARG A 65 3.76 -13.04 -9.46
N TYR A 66 4.64 -12.85 -8.47
CA TYR A 66 5.22 -11.55 -8.13
C TYR A 66 6.71 -11.56 -8.42
N ASP A 67 7.14 -10.67 -9.31
CA ASP A 67 8.52 -10.63 -9.83
C ASP A 67 9.37 -9.58 -9.09
N ARG A 68 8.73 -8.66 -8.35
CA ARG A 68 9.39 -7.59 -7.61
C ARG A 68 8.81 -7.48 -6.19
N THR A 69 9.68 -7.17 -5.24
CA THR A 69 9.32 -6.88 -3.85
C THR A 69 9.89 -5.51 -3.48
N TYR A 70 9.07 -4.68 -2.84
CA TYR A 70 9.41 -3.35 -2.36
C TYR A 70 9.23 -3.32 -0.83
N GLY A 71 10.14 -2.64 -0.13
CA GLY A 71 10.08 -2.46 1.32
C GLY A 71 11.18 -3.19 2.10
N GLY A 72 11.01 -3.27 3.42
CA GLY A 72 12.01 -3.81 4.35
C GLY A 72 11.53 -3.81 5.81
N GLU A 73 12.47 -3.70 6.76
CA GLU A 73 12.20 -3.86 8.20
C GLU A 73 11.41 -2.71 8.87
N ALA A 74 11.19 -1.55 8.23
CA ALA A 74 10.42 -0.43 8.79
C ALA A 74 10.00 0.58 7.68
N PRO A 75 9.00 1.50 7.84
CA PRO A 75 8.53 2.12 9.08
C PRO A 75 6.99 2.19 9.16
N ALA A 76 6.36 1.17 9.73
CA ALA A 76 4.97 1.32 10.10
C ALA A 76 4.89 2.39 11.21
N GLN A 77 4.12 3.46 11.02
CA GLN A 77 4.04 4.59 11.95
C GLN A 77 2.74 4.54 12.74
N ARG A 78 2.77 5.01 13.98
CA ARG A 78 1.57 5.17 14.79
C ARG A 78 1.28 6.65 14.97
N TYR A 79 0.05 7.05 14.66
CA TYR A 79 -0.43 8.39 14.95
C TYR A 79 -0.97 8.45 16.38
N HIS A 80 -0.60 9.49 17.11
CA HIS A 80 -1.05 9.74 18.48
C HIS A 80 -1.75 11.10 18.54
N TYR A 81 -2.90 11.13 19.21
CA TYR A 81 -3.66 12.35 19.45
C TYR A 81 -4.15 12.40 20.89
N ALA A 82 -3.84 13.49 21.59
CA ALA A 82 -4.27 13.71 22.97
C ALA A 82 -5.15 14.97 23.01
N TYR A 83 -6.30 14.86 23.67
CA TYR A 83 -7.22 15.98 23.88
C TYR A 83 -7.25 16.37 25.35
N ALA A 84 -7.19 17.68 25.65
CA ALA A 84 -6.99 18.22 27.00
C ALA A 84 -8.02 17.73 28.03
N TYR A 85 -9.23 17.41 27.59
CA TYR A 85 -10.33 16.98 28.46
C TYR A 85 -10.65 15.48 28.38
N GLN A 86 -9.81 14.69 27.69
CA GLN A 86 -9.95 13.23 27.65
C GLN A 86 -8.83 12.57 28.46
N PRO A 87 -9.17 11.66 29.39
CA PRO A 87 -8.18 11.01 30.26
C PRO A 87 -7.30 9.98 29.52
N ARG A 88 -7.64 9.60 28.28
CA ARG A 88 -6.85 8.67 27.46
C ARG A 88 -6.55 9.28 26.10
N ALA A 89 -5.28 9.25 25.71
CA ALA A 89 -4.85 9.60 24.37
C ALA A 89 -5.27 8.52 23.37
N TYR A 90 -5.70 8.95 22.19
CA TYR A 90 -5.90 8.08 21.05
C TYR A 90 -4.55 7.68 20.44
N ALA A 91 -4.43 6.41 20.07
CA ALA A 91 -3.34 5.90 19.27
C ALA A 91 -3.94 5.06 18.13
N SER A 92 -3.55 5.34 16.89
CA SER A 92 -4.00 4.56 15.74
C SER A 92 -3.43 3.13 15.75
N GLY A 93 -3.84 2.32 14.78
CA GLY A 93 -3.04 1.18 14.34
C GLY A 93 -1.69 1.63 13.74
N LEU A 94 -0.89 0.67 13.30
CA LEU A 94 0.36 0.93 12.58
C LEU A 94 0.06 1.16 11.11
N VAL A 95 0.43 2.34 10.60
CA VAL A 95 0.20 2.79 9.23
C VAL A 95 1.44 2.53 8.40
N HIS A 96 1.27 1.80 7.32
CA HIS A 96 2.32 1.46 6.38
C HIS A 96 2.13 2.24 5.09
N HIS A 97 3.23 2.70 4.50
CA HIS A 97 3.27 3.28 3.18
C HIS A 97 4.46 2.69 2.42
N GLN A 98 4.21 2.15 1.24
CA GLN A 98 5.26 1.62 0.39
C GLN A 98 5.07 2.08 -1.06
N ARG A 99 6.08 2.78 -1.58
CA ARG A 99 6.12 3.20 -2.98
C ARG A 99 6.59 2.04 -3.86
N VAL A 100 5.83 1.78 -4.91
CA VAL A 100 6.12 0.85 -6.00
C VAL A 100 6.37 1.68 -7.26
N SER A 101 7.61 1.68 -7.74
CA SER A 101 8.06 2.50 -8.88
C SER A 101 8.49 1.64 -10.07
N GLY A 102 8.67 2.27 -11.24
CA GLY A 102 9.05 1.57 -12.47
C GLY A 102 7.90 0.73 -13.00
N LEU A 103 6.68 1.25 -12.90
CA LEU A 103 5.49 0.66 -13.51
C LEU A 103 5.40 1.14 -14.97
N GLU A 104 5.01 0.21 -15.83
CA GLU A 104 4.68 0.53 -17.22
C GLU A 104 3.28 1.12 -17.30
N TYR A 105 3.11 2.09 -18.20
CA TYR A 105 1.81 2.68 -18.51
C TYR A 105 0.84 1.63 -19.06
N ASP A 106 -0.45 1.87 -18.85
CA ASP A 106 -1.54 1.04 -19.38
C ASP A 106 -1.39 -0.47 -19.08
N THR A 107 -0.77 -0.79 -17.94
CA THR A 107 -0.46 -2.17 -17.56
C THR A 107 -1.13 -2.52 -16.25
N VAL A 108 -1.84 -3.65 -16.23
CA VAL A 108 -2.43 -4.19 -15.00
C VAL A 108 -1.36 -4.92 -14.20
N TYR A 109 -1.20 -4.50 -12.95
CA TYR A 109 -0.35 -5.17 -11.97
C TYR A 109 -1.21 -5.74 -10.84
N TYR A 110 -0.79 -6.89 -10.33
CA TYR A 110 -1.35 -7.53 -9.14
C TYR A 110 -0.38 -7.34 -7.99
N TYR A 111 -0.90 -7.14 -6.78
CA TYR A 111 -0.08 -6.91 -5.61
C TYR A 111 -0.58 -7.65 -4.37
N VAL A 112 0.36 -7.86 -3.45
CA VAL A 112 0.11 -8.25 -2.06
C VAL A 112 0.89 -7.28 -1.18
N CYS A 113 0.27 -6.80 -0.10
CA CYS A 113 0.93 -6.01 0.92
C CYS A 113 0.86 -6.75 2.26
N GLY A 114 1.78 -6.44 3.16
CA GLY A 114 1.85 -7.04 4.49
C GLY A 114 3.28 -7.27 4.95
N SER A 115 3.45 -8.29 5.80
CA SER A 115 4.74 -8.63 6.40
C SER A 115 5.52 -9.70 5.64
N GLU A 116 4.85 -10.47 4.77
CA GLU A 116 5.41 -11.58 4.00
C GLU A 116 4.89 -11.66 2.57
#